data_AF-A0A358AG39-F1
#
_entry.id   AF-A0A358AG39-F1
#
_cell.length_a   1.000
_cell.length_b   1.000
_cell.length_c   1.000
_cell.angle_alpha   90.00
_cell.angle_beta   90.00
_cell.angle_gamma   90.00
#
_symmetry.space_group_name_H-M   'P 1'
#
loop_
_entity.id
_entity.type
_entity.pdbx_description
1 polymer ?
#
loop_
_entity_poly.entity_id
_entity_poly.type
_entity_poly.pdbx_seq_one_letter_code
_entity_poly.pdbx_strand_id
1 'polypeptide(L)'
;HGDCNVPGKCPENPDLGRWVSTQRKAKINGQLSKARVNQLTVIGFDWDPLESAWEENFLALEQYKAKQGDCNVPRRFPENPSLANWVGIQRQRKIKGQLSKERANRLIAIGFDWDLRASAWEESFRALEQYKVKHGNCNVPKRWPKNPGLGLWVSVQRRTKIKGRISKERVNRLTVIGFEWYRHRGG
;
A
#
# COMPACT_ATOMS: atom_id res chain seq x y z
N HIS A 1 4.09 30.97 -12.85
CA HIS A 1 5.12 29.93 -13.02
C HIS A 1 4.41 28.64 -13.40
N GLY A 2 4.39 28.31 -14.69
CA GLY A 2 3.72 27.11 -15.21
C GLY A 2 4.68 25.93 -15.14
N ASP A 3 4.23 24.84 -14.55
CA ASP A 3 5.00 23.61 -14.43
C ASP A 3 5.24 23.01 -15.84
N CYS A 4 6.48 22.71 -16.20
CA CYS A 4 6.84 22.18 -17.52
C CYS A 4 6.45 20.71 -17.71
N ASN A 5 5.71 20.15 -16.75
CA ASN A 5 5.16 18.80 -16.77
C ASN A 5 3.86 18.76 -17.61
N VAL A 6 3.99 18.97 -18.91
CA VAL A 6 2.86 18.87 -19.84
C VAL A 6 2.53 17.38 -20.07
N PRO A 7 1.31 16.91 -19.71
CA PRO A 7 0.90 15.55 -20.00
C PRO A 7 0.81 15.33 -21.50
N GLY A 8 1.04 14.10 -21.97
CA GLY A 8 0.91 13.76 -23.41
C GLY A 8 -0.48 14.05 -23.99
N LYS A 9 -1.50 14.15 -23.14
CA LYS A 9 -2.80 14.76 -23.45
C LYS A 9 -2.94 16.02 -22.60
N CYS A 10 -2.55 17.17 -23.16
CA CYS A 10 -2.86 18.47 -22.58
C CYS A 10 -4.22 18.92 -23.12
N PRO A 11 -5.30 18.95 -22.32
CA PRO A 11 -6.63 19.32 -22.80
C PRO A 11 -6.71 20.79 -23.21
N GLU A 12 -5.91 21.65 -22.56
CA GLU A 12 -5.82 23.08 -22.83
C GLU A 12 -5.03 23.39 -24.10
N ASN A 13 -4.10 22.50 -24.51
CA ASN A 13 -3.37 22.59 -25.76
C ASN A 13 -3.02 21.19 -26.31
N PRO A 14 -3.95 20.55 -27.05
CA PRO A 14 -3.78 19.18 -27.54
C PRO A 14 -2.59 19.00 -28.49
N ASP A 15 -2.23 20.05 -29.22
CA ASP A 15 -1.11 20.04 -30.16
C ASP A 15 0.24 20.04 -29.43
N LEU A 16 0.33 20.80 -28.33
CA LEU A 16 1.48 20.74 -27.44
C LEU A 16 1.63 19.35 -26.80
N GLY A 17 0.54 18.74 -26.33
CA GLY A 17 0.58 17.37 -25.77
C GLY A 17 1.08 16.33 -26.78
N ARG A 18 0.62 16.41 -28.03
CA ARG A 18 1.11 15.58 -29.13
C ARG A 18 2.60 15.84 -29.41
N TRP A 19 3.00 17.10 -29.49
CA TRP A 19 4.40 17.46 -29.74
C TRP A 19 5.35 16.95 -28.64
N VAL A 20 4.99 17.13 -27.36
CA VAL A 20 5.74 16.63 -26.20
C VAL A 20 5.91 15.12 -26.29
N SER A 21 4.83 14.40 -26.61
CA SER A 21 4.85 12.94 -26.79
C SER A 21 5.79 12.51 -27.92
N THR A 22 5.79 13.25 -29.03
CA THR A 22 6.70 13.03 -30.15
C THR A 22 8.16 13.28 -29.77
N GLN A 23 8.45 14.34 -29.00
CA GLN A 23 9.83 14.61 -28.53
C GLN A 23 10.36 13.46 -27.66
N ARG A 24 9.56 12.96 -26.71
CA ARG A 24 9.97 11.84 -25.84
C ARG A 24 10.28 10.57 -26.66
N LYS A 25 9.43 10.22 -27.63
CA LYS A 25 9.67 9.10 -28.55
C LYS A 25 10.92 9.29 -29.41
N ALA A 26 11.11 10.48 -29.97
CA ALA A 26 12.28 10.79 -30.78
C ALA A 26 13.58 10.71 -29.96
N LYS A 27 13.57 11.08 -28.68
CA LYS A 27 14.73 10.91 -27.78
C LYS A 27 15.05 9.43 -27.57
N ILE A 28 14.05 8.61 -27.24
CA ILE A 28 14.20 7.17 -27.01
C ILE A 28 14.75 6.48 -28.26
N ASN A 29 14.27 6.89 -29.44
CA ASN A 29 14.70 6.34 -30.73
C ASN A 29 16.06 6.89 -31.22
N GLY A 30 16.73 7.76 -30.45
CA GLY A 30 18.01 8.37 -30.85
C GLY A 30 17.90 9.35 -32.03
N GLN A 31 16.71 9.84 -32.35
CA GLN A 31 16.43 10.71 -33.50
C GLN A 31 16.59 12.20 -33.18
N LEU A 32 16.83 12.57 -31.92
CA LEU A 32 17.04 13.96 -31.51
C LEU A 32 18.53 14.30 -31.46
N SER A 33 18.87 15.48 -32.01
CA SER A 33 20.22 16.02 -31.89
C SER A 33 20.55 16.35 -30.43
N LYS A 34 21.84 16.23 -30.06
CA LYS A 34 22.33 16.60 -28.72
C LYS A 34 21.96 18.05 -28.35
N ALA A 35 22.06 18.97 -29.31
CA ALA A 35 21.72 20.37 -29.10
C ALA A 35 20.25 20.55 -28.69
N ARG A 36 19.33 19.85 -29.35
CA ARG A 36 17.90 19.91 -29.04
C ARG A 36 17.55 19.25 -27.71
N VAL A 37 18.17 18.11 -27.39
CA VAL A 37 18.01 17.50 -26.06
C VAL A 37 18.46 18.47 -24.96
N ASN A 38 19.61 19.12 -25.15
CA ASN A 38 20.13 20.10 -24.19
C ASN A 38 19.20 21.30 -24.02
N GLN A 39 18.72 21.91 -25.12
CA GLN A 39 17.80 23.05 -25.06
C GLN A 39 16.53 22.72 -24.27
N LEU A 40 15.91 21.57 -24.53
CA LEU A 40 14.70 21.15 -23.82
C LEU A 40 15.00 20.82 -22.34
N THR A 41 16.15 20.22 -22.06
CA THR A 41 16.55 19.92 -20.67
C THR A 41 16.79 21.19 -19.86
N VAL A 42 17.42 22.21 -20.45
CA VAL A 42 17.68 23.52 -19.80
C VAL A 42 16.40 24.21 -19.35
N ILE A 43 15.32 24.09 -20.13
CA ILE A 43 14.02 24.66 -19.77
C ILE A 43 13.18 23.75 -18.85
N GLY A 44 13.76 22.66 -18.31
CA GLY A 44 13.08 21.75 -17.40
C GLY A 44 12.11 20.79 -18.07
N PHE A 45 12.30 20.46 -19.35
CA PHE A 45 11.46 19.48 -20.04
C PHE A 45 11.59 18.09 -19.40
N ASP A 46 10.47 17.57 -18.89
CA ASP A 46 10.43 16.22 -18.34
C ASP A 46 10.40 15.16 -19.44
N TRP A 47 11.50 14.41 -19.51
CA TRP A 47 11.70 13.31 -20.46
C TRP A 47 11.04 12.00 -20.03
N ASP A 48 10.78 11.80 -18.73
CA ASP A 48 10.13 10.60 -18.19
C ASP A 48 9.12 10.94 -17.08
N PRO A 49 7.92 11.42 -17.44
CA PRO A 49 6.89 11.77 -16.45
C PRO A 49 6.38 10.59 -15.63
N LEU A 50 6.55 9.36 -16.12
CA LEU A 50 6.15 8.19 -15.36
C LEU A 50 7.12 7.92 -14.22
N GLU A 51 8.41 8.20 -14.41
CA GLU A 51 9.40 8.18 -13.33
C GLU A 51 9.21 9.38 -12.41
N SER A 52 9.10 10.60 -12.94
CA SER A 52 8.90 11.82 -12.12
C SER A 52 7.66 11.70 -11.22
N ALA A 53 6.52 11.27 -11.77
CA ALA A 53 5.32 11.04 -10.97
C ALA A 53 5.48 9.92 -9.93
N TRP A 54 6.32 8.92 -10.20
CA TRP A 54 6.61 7.88 -9.21
C TRP A 54 7.48 8.43 -8.08
N GLU A 55 8.51 9.22 -8.39
CA GLU A 55 9.38 9.89 -7.42
C GLU A 55 8.61 10.87 -6.52
N GLU A 56 7.74 11.69 -7.10
CA GLU A 56 6.89 12.61 -6.33
C GLU A 56 6.01 11.88 -5.32
N ASN A 57 5.38 10.78 -5.74
CA ASN A 57 4.56 9.97 -4.84
C ASN A 57 5.40 9.22 -3.79
N PHE A 58 6.59 8.76 -4.16
CA PHE A 58 7.52 8.13 -3.23
C PHE A 58 7.94 9.13 -2.13
N LEU A 59 8.32 10.35 -2.51
CA LEU A 59 8.65 11.42 -1.58
C LEU A 59 7.44 11.79 -0.69
N ALA A 60 6.24 11.88 -1.26
CA ALA A 60 5.03 12.12 -0.50
C ALA A 60 4.74 11.00 0.52
N LEU A 61 5.07 9.75 0.19
CA LEU A 61 4.97 8.63 1.12
C LEU A 61 6.02 8.71 2.24
N GLU A 62 7.24 9.12 1.95
CA GLU A 62 8.27 9.35 2.98
C GLU A 62 7.84 10.44 3.96
N GLN A 63 7.27 11.54 3.45
CA GLN A 63 6.71 12.60 4.28
C GLN A 63 5.52 12.11 5.11
N TYR A 64 4.65 11.29 4.53
CA TYR A 64 3.56 10.65 5.28
C TYR A 64 4.11 9.81 6.43
N LYS A 65 5.11 8.96 6.17
CA LYS A 65 5.77 8.14 7.19
C LYS A 65 6.40 8.98 8.28
N ALA A 66 7.09 10.06 7.94
CA ALA A 66 7.68 10.96 8.92
C ALA A 66 6.63 11.55 9.88
N LYS A 67 5.39 11.79 9.39
CA LYS A 67 4.29 12.36 10.18
C LYS A 67 3.51 11.33 10.98
N GLN A 68 3.25 10.15 10.41
CA GLN A 68 2.34 9.14 10.98
C GLN A 68 3.07 7.96 11.63
N GLY A 69 4.36 7.81 11.36
CA GLY A 69 5.20 6.71 11.85
C GLY A 69 5.18 5.46 10.96
N ASP A 70 4.26 5.36 10.01
CA ASP A 70 4.13 4.21 9.11
C ASP A 70 3.78 4.61 7.66
N CYS A 71 3.75 3.64 6.75
CA CYS A 71 3.35 3.84 5.35
C CYS A 71 1.89 3.45 5.07
N ASN A 72 1.05 3.34 6.10
CA ASN A 72 -0.29 2.76 6.02
C ASN A 72 -1.34 3.80 5.64
N VAL A 73 -1.13 4.45 4.50
CA VAL A 73 -2.01 5.51 3.99
C VAL A 73 -3.46 5.00 3.86
N PRO A 74 -4.44 5.66 4.52
CA PRO A 74 -5.85 5.29 4.43
C PRO A 74 -6.36 5.33 3.00
N ARG A 75 -7.24 4.38 2.64
CA ARG A 75 -7.84 4.35 1.30
C ARG A 75 -8.63 5.63 0.97
N ARG A 76 -9.22 6.26 1.99
CA ARG A 76 -9.90 7.56 1.90
C ARG A 76 -9.07 8.57 2.68
N PHE A 77 -7.95 9.00 2.11
CA PHE A 77 -7.07 10.01 2.70
C PHE A 77 -7.39 11.38 2.05
N PRO A 78 -8.18 12.24 2.70
CA PRO A 78 -8.66 13.48 2.09
C PRO A 78 -7.55 14.49 1.80
N GLU A 79 -6.47 14.49 2.58
CA GLU A 79 -5.33 15.39 2.44
C GLU A 79 -4.52 15.10 1.17
N ASN A 80 -4.46 13.83 0.75
CA ASN A 80 -3.82 13.44 -0.50
C ASN A 80 -4.46 12.17 -1.11
N PRO A 81 -5.57 12.30 -1.84
CA PRO A 81 -6.24 11.16 -2.48
C PRO A 81 -5.38 10.48 -3.54
N SER A 82 -4.50 11.24 -4.21
CA SER A 82 -3.58 10.71 -5.22
C SER A 82 -2.60 9.71 -4.60
N LEU A 83 -2.00 10.07 -3.47
CA LEU A 83 -1.08 9.19 -2.73
C LEU A 83 -1.78 7.91 -2.26
N ALA A 84 -2.99 8.01 -1.71
CA ALA A 84 -3.76 6.84 -1.29
C ALA A 84 -4.02 5.86 -2.46
N ASN A 85 -4.37 6.40 -3.63
CA ASN A 85 -4.54 5.62 -4.84
C ASN A 85 -3.21 5.00 -5.30
N TRP A 86 -2.13 5.79 -5.33
CA TRP A 86 -0.81 5.32 -5.74
C TRP A 86 -0.29 4.18 -4.87
N VAL A 87 -0.42 4.29 -3.54
CA VAL A 87 -0.08 3.22 -2.58
C VAL A 87 -0.86 1.93 -2.87
N GLY A 88 -2.16 2.07 -3.16
CA GLY A 88 -3.00 0.95 -3.60
C GLY A 88 -2.51 0.31 -4.90
N ILE A 89 -2.12 1.14 -5.88
CA ILE A 89 -1.56 0.69 -7.16
C ILE A 89 -0.24 -0.07 -6.96
N GLN A 90 0.66 0.40 -6.07
CA GLN A 90 1.93 -0.30 -5.81
C GLN A 90 1.68 -1.73 -5.30
N ARG A 91 0.76 -1.90 -4.33
CA ARG A 91 0.36 -3.22 -3.82
C ARG A 91 -0.19 -4.12 -4.94
N GLN A 92 -1.06 -3.58 -5.80
CA GLN A 92 -1.60 -4.33 -6.95
C GLN A 92 -0.53 -4.71 -7.98
N ARG A 93 0.39 -3.78 -8.30
CA ARG A 93 1.50 -4.05 -9.22
C ARG A 93 2.44 -5.13 -8.67
N LYS A 94 2.70 -5.15 -7.35
CA LYS A 94 3.49 -6.20 -6.71
C LYS A 94 2.84 -7.57 -6.88
N ILE A 95 1.53 -7.69 -6.62
CA ILE A 95 0.78 -8.94 -6.79
C ILE A 95 0.81 -9.41 -8.25
N LYS A 96 0.68 -8.49 -9.21
CA LYS A 96 0.71 -8.78 -10.65
C LYS A 96 2.11 -9.02 -11.23
N GLY A 97 3.17 -8.91 -10.43
CA GLY A 97 4.56 -9.00 -10.91
C GLY A 97 4.98 -7.84 -11.83
N GLN A 98 4.27 -6.71 -11.79
CA GLN A 98 4.47 -5.54 -12.67
C GLN A 98 5.29 -4.42 -12.01
N LEU A 99 5.78 -4.65 -10.79
CA LEU A 99 6.63 -3.70 -10.09
C LEU A 99 8.10 -4.07 -10.30
N SER A 100 8.92 -3.11 -10.73
CA SER A 100 10.36 -3.33 -10.87
C SER A 100 11.01 -3.67 -9.53
N LYS A 101 12.14 -4.37 -9.57
CA LYS A 101 12.88 -4.78 -8.36
C LYS A 101 13.37 -3.56 -7.58
N GLU A 102 13.82 -2.54 -8.30
CA GLU A 102 14.34 -1.29 -7.76
C GLU A 102 13.25 -0.55 -6.96
N ARG A 103 12.05 -0.39 -7.55
CA ARG A 103 10.92 0.26 -6.87
C ARG A 103 10.42 -0.54 -5.67
N ALA A 104 10.40 -1.87 -5.78
CA ALA A 104 10.05 -2.73 -4.66
C ALA A 104 11.06 -2.60 -3.50
N ASN A 105 12.36 -2.57 -3.80
CA ASN A 105 13.42 -2.43 -2.80
C ASN A 105 13.36 -1.07 -2.09
N ARG A 106 13.08 0.01 -2.83
CA ARG A 106 12.90 1.34 -2.24
C ARG A 106 11.72 1.40 -1.27
N LEU A 107 10.60 0.79 -1.64
CA LEU A 107 9.43 0.68 -0.76
C LEU A 107 9.74 -0.19 0.48
N ILE A 108 10.47 -1.28 0.31
CA ILE A 108 10.94 -2.10 1.44
C ILE A 108 11.83 -1.30 2.38
N ALA A 109 12.75 -0.49 1.86
CA ALA A 109 13.69 0.30 2.66
C ALA A 109 12.98 1.28 3.60
N ILE A 110 11.82 1.80 3.20
CA ILE A 110 11.00 2.68 4.05
C ILE A 110 9.99 1.91 4.91
N GLY A 111 10.01 0.58 4.92
CA GLY A 111 9.11 -0.24 5.75
C GLY A 111 7.67 -0.31 5.21
N PHE A 112 7.51 -0.25 3.88
CA PHE A 112 6.19 -0.33 3.26
C PHE A 112 5.53 -1.69 3.48
N ASP A 113 4.33 -1.68 4.08
CA ASP A 113 3.53 -2.89 4.26
C ASP A 113 2.75 -3.26 2.98
N TRP A 114 3.10 -4.42 2.43
CA TRP A 114 2.49 -5.00 1.25
C TRP A 114 1.13 -5.66 1.51
N ASP A 115 0.87 -6.13 2.74
CA ASP A 115 -0.36 -6.81 3.13
C ASP A 115 -0.83 -6.39 4.53
N LEU A 116 -1.50 -5.24 4.59
CA LEU A 116 -2.15 -4.70 5.79
C LEU A 116 -3.09 -5.70 6.48
N ARG A 117 -3.70 -6.62 5.73
CA ARG A 117 -4.62 -7.62 6.31
C ARG A 117 -3.86 -8.75 6.98
N ALA A 118 -2.69 -9.11 6.47
CA ALA A 118 -1.79 -10.03 7.14
C ALA A 118 -1.25 -9.39 8.42
N SER A 119 -0.69 -8.18 8.34
CA SER A 119 -0.12 -7.47 9.49
C SER A 119 -1.14 -7.22 10.61
N ALA A 120 -2.34 -6.74 10.28
CA ALA A 120 -3.40 -6.55 11.29
C ALA A 120 -3.84 -7.87 11.93
N TRP A 121 -3.78 -8.99 11.19
CA TRP A 121 -4.04 -10.31 11.76
C TRP A 121 -2.92 -10.74 12.70
N GLU A 122 -1.65 -10.50 12.35
CA GLU A 122 -0.50 -10.80 13.23
C GLU A 122 -0.54 -9.99 14.53
N GLU A 123 -0.84 -8.69 14.46
CA GLU A 123 -1.00 -7.84 15.64
C GLU A 123 -2.12 -8.35 16.55
N SER A 124 -3.27 -8.71 15.98
CA SER A 124 -4.39 -9.25 16.74
C SER A 124 -4.05 -10.63 17.35
N PHE A 125 -3.30 -11.45 16.63
CA PHE A 125 -2.82 -12.75 17.12
C PHE A 125 -1.87 -12.56 18.31
N ARG A 126 -0.89 -11.65 18.22
CA ARG A 126 0.01 -11.31 19.33
C ARG A 126 -0.76 -10.77 20.54
N ALA A 127 -1.77 -9.92 20.31
CA ALA A 127 -2.63 -9.43 21.38
C ALA A 127 -3.42 -10.57 22.05
N LEU A 128 -3.83 -11.58 21.29
CA LEU A 128 -4.47 -12.78 21.83
C LEU A 128 -3.49 -13.63 22.66
N GLU A 129 -2.24 -13.80 22.22
CA GLU A 129 -1.22 -14.48 22.99
C GLU A 129 -0.99 -13.79 24.34
N GLN A 130 -0.86 -12.47 24.34
CA GLN A 130 -0.74 -11.68 25.58
C GLN A 130 -1.98 -11.80 26.47
N TYR A 131 -3.17 -11.84 25.88
CA TYR A 131 -4.41 -12.08 26.63
C TYR A 131 -4.38 -13.46 27.30
N LYS A 132 -3.98 -14.51 26.56
CA LYS A 132 -3.86 -15.87 27.08
C LYS A 132 -2.88 -15.94 28.25
N VAL A 133 -1.72 -15.31 28.14
CA VAL A 133 -0.74 -15.28 29.24
C VAL A 133 -1.34 -14.66 30.51
N LYS A 134 -2.18 -13.62 30.37
CA LYS A 134 -2.78 -12.91 31.51
C LYS A 134 -4.02 -13.59 32.10
N HIS A 135 -4.80 -14.29 31.27
CA HIS A 135 -6.11 -14.82 31.67
C HIS A 135 -6.22 -16.35 31.62
N GLY A 136 -5.18 -17.05 31.16
CA GLY A 136 -5.12 -18.50 31.05
C GLY A 136 -5.88 -19.10 29.86
N ASN A 137 -6.65 -18.30 29.12
CA ASN A 137 -7.47 -18.77 28.00
C ASN A 137 -7.57 -17.73 26.86
N CYS A 138 -8.13 -18.13 25.72
CA CYS A 138 -8.36 -17.26 24.56
C CYS A 138 -9.80 -16.70 24.48
N ASN A 139 -10.60 -16.79 25.56
CA ASN A 139 -12.01 -16.42 25.58
C ASN A 139 -12.22 -14.93 25.84
N VAL A 140 -11.70 -14.09 24.93
CA VAL A 140 -11.80 -12.63 25.01
C VAL A 140 -13.28 -12.19 24.97
N PRO A 141 -13.76 -11.42 25.96
CA PRO A 141 -15.10 -10.83 25.94
C PRO A 141 -15.30 -9.93 24.72
N LYS A 142 -16.49 -9.94 24.12
CA LYS A 142 -16.80 -9.14 22.92
C LYS A 142 -16.59 -7.63 23.13
N ARG A 143 -16.79 -7.15 24.37
CA ARG A 143 -16.59 -5.76 24.79
C ARG A 143 -15.45 -5.65 25.80
N TRP A 144 -14.30 -6.26 25.52
CA TRP A 144 -13.15 -6.17 26.42
C TRP A 144 -12.62 -4.72 26.49
N PRO A 145 -12.64 -4.05 27.66
CA PRO A 145 -12.36 -2.61 27.72
C PRO A 145 -10.94 -2.22 27.30
N LYS A 146 -9.96 -3.09 27.56
CA LYS A 146 -8.54 -2.80 27.23
C LYS A 146 -8.25 -2.89 25.73
N ASN A 147 -8.99 -3.71 24.98
CA ASN A 147 -8.90 -3.79 23.53
C ASN A 147 -10.24 -4.33 22.98
N PRO A 148 -11.21 -3.44 22.70
CA PRO A 148 -12.51 -3.84 22.16
C PRO A 148 -12.40 -4.55 20.80
N GLY A 149 -11.36 -4.23 20.02
CA GLY A 149 -11.10 -4.83 18.71
C GLY A 149 -10.77 -6.32 18.80
N LEU A 150 -10.07 -6.76 19.84
CA LEU A 150 -9.64 -8.15 19.99
C LEU A 150 -10.83 -9.12 20.17
N GLY A 151 -11.82 -8.76 20.99
CA GLY A 151 -13.01 -9.59 21.20
C GLY A 151 -13.85 -9.76 19.93
N LEU A 152 -13.96 -8.69 19.13
CA LEU A 152 -14.57 -8.75 17.81
C LEU A 152 -13.75 -9.63 16.86
N TRP A 153 -12.43 -9.47 16.84
CA TRP A 153 -11.52 -10.24 15.99
C TRP A 153 -11.62 -11.75 16.28
N VAL A 154 -11.62 -12.15 17.55
CA VAL A 154 -11.83 -13.55 17.99
C VAL A 154 -13.16 -14.09 17.46
N SER A 155 -14.23 -13.30 17.57
CA SER A 155 -15.55 -13.66 17.05
C SER A 155 -15.55 -13.81 15.52
N VAL A 156 -14.79 -12.96 14.82
CA VAL A 156 -14.59 -13.06 13.37
C VAL A 156 -13.88 -14.35 13.01
N GLN A 157 -12.80 -14.75 13.72
CA GLN A 157 -12.06 -15.98 13.42
C GLN A 157 -12.97 -17.21 13.47
N ARG A 158 -13.80 -17.34 14.52
CA ARG A 158 -14.79 -18.43 14.66
C ARG A 158 -15.76 -18.46 13.49
N ARG A 159 -16.35 -17.31 13.14
CA ARG A 159 -17.28 -17.19 12.02
C ARG A 159 -16.63 -17.51 10.67
N THR A 160 -15.38 -17.07 10.44
CA THR A 160 -14.66 -17.38 9.19
C THR A 160 -14.28 -18.84 9.08
N LYS A 161 -14.02 -19.52 10.22
CA LYS A 161 -13.80 -20.97 10.26
C LYS A 161 -15.05 -21.76 9.87
N ILE A 162 -16.20 -21.41 10.43
CA ILE A 162 -17.50 -22.03 10.07
C ILE A 162 -17.79 -21.86 8.58
N LYS A 163 -17.48 -20.69 8.02
CA LYS A 163 -17.66 -20.39 6.59
C LYS A 163 -16.58 -20.99 5.67
N GLY A 164 -15.58 -21.68 6.20
CA GLY A 164 -14.47 -22.23 5.41
C GLY A 164 -13.57 -21.18 4.75
N ARG A 165 -13.54 -19.93 5.26
CA ARG A 165 -12.81 -18.79 4.66
C ARG A 165 -11.49 -18.45 5.37
N ILE A 166 -11.05 -19.29 6.30
CA ILE A 166 -9.80 -19.11 7.04
C ILE A 166 -8.73 -20.05 6.47
N SER A 167 -7.50 -19.57 6.33
CA SER A 167 -6.39 -20.40 5.85
C SER A 167 -6.05 -21.50 6.85
N LYS A 168 -5.55 -22.64 6.35
CA LYS A 168 -5.09 -23.77 7.18
C LYS A 168 -4.04 -23.31 8.20
N GLU A 169 -3.13 -22.43 7.78
CA GLU A 169 -2.08 -21.87 8.63
C GLU A 169 -2.64 -21.08 9.82
N ARG A 170 -3.59 -20.16 9.57
CA ARG A 170 -4.21 -19.38 10.65
C ARG A 170 -5.00 -20.26 11.61
N VAL A 171 -5.62 -21.32 11.11
CA VAL A 171 -6.29 -22.32 11.96
C VAL A 171 -5.26 -23.01 12.85
N ASN A 172 -4.16 -23.50 12.27
CA ASN A 172 -3.12 -24.20 13.01
C ASN A 172 -2.55 -23.32 14.13
N ARG A 173 -2.16 -22.08 13.82
CA ARG A 173 -1.60 -21.14 14.81
C ARG A 173 -2.55 -20.85 15.97
N LEU A 174 -3.84 -20.65 15.68
CA LEU A 174 -4.85 -20.45 16.72
C LEU A 174 -5.06 -21.72 17.56
N THR A 175 -5.12 -22.89 16.93
CA THR A 175 -5.27 -24.16 17.64
C THR A 175 -4.08 -24.45 18.57
N VAL A 176 -2.85 -24.17 18.14
CA VAL A 176 -1.63 -24.38 18.95
C VAL A 176 -1.68 -23.58 20.25
N ILE A 177 -2.23 -22.36 20.23
CA ILE A 177 -2.40 -21.56 21.45
C ILE A 177 -3.65 -21.94 22.25
N GLY A 178 -4.35 -23.04 21.93
CA GLY A 178 -5.52 -23.49 22.67
C GLY A 178 -6.77 -22.65 22.39
N PHE A 179 -6.89 -22.09 21.19
CA PHE A 179 -8.07 -21.31 20.80
C PHE A 179 -9.31 -22.20 20.65
N GLU A 180 -10.32 -21.95 21.48
CA GLU A 180 -11.62 -22.61 21.39
C GLU A 180 -12.46 -22.08 20.22
N TRP A 181 -12.61 -22.93 19.20
CA TRP A 181 -13.37 -22.64 17.99
C TRP A 181 -14.88 -22.64 18.19
N TYR A 182 -15.37 -23.49 19.08
CA TYR A 182 -16.79 -23.70 19.34
C TYR A 182 -17.07 -23.36 20.80
N ARG A 183 -18.02 -22.44 21.02
CA ARG A 183 -18.59 -22.25 22.35
C ARG A 183 -19.72 -23.26 22.49
N HIS A 184 -19.65 -24.13 23.50
CA HIS A 184 -20.79 -24.95 23.86
C HIS A 184 -21.97 -24.02 24.16
N ARG A 185 -23.08 -24.19 23.42
CA ARG A 185 -24.36 -23.64 23.86
C ARG A 185 -24.74 -24.48 25.07
N GLY A 186 -24.66 -23.90 26.27
CA GLY A 186 -25.40 -24.44 27.40
C GLY A 186 -26.88 -24.48 27.01
N GLY A 187 -27.50 -25.65 27.22
CA GLY A 187 -28.95 -25.82 27.12
C GLY A 187 -29.70 -25.06 28.20
#